data_AF-A0A3D8PJM8-F1
#
_entry.id   AF-A0A3D8PJM8-F1
#
_cell.length_a   1.000
_cell.length_b   1.000
_cell.length_c   1.000
_cell.angle_alpha   90.00
_cell.angle_beta   90.00
_cell.angle_gamma   90.00
#
_symmetry.space_group_name_H-M   'P 1'
#
loop_
_entity.id
_entity.type
_entity.pdbx_description
1 polymer ?
#
loop_
_entity_poly.entity_id
_entity_poly.type
_entity_poly.pdbx_seq_one_letter_code
_entity_poly.pdbx_strand_id
1 'polypeptide(L)'
;MELIQRYVSKELTHFVGRHQQESERFDLLIDIIKSGLLLHKNITEDIKINRDAHGLEDIVTPGITCFADIPINDLSLHMKKYSNFGLAFNKDFLVEKGANPVSYIATNGIIREANGQPKNQNSIKEDYFKMNIKRYFSLMNQIQDMLKKKDEQGNVSILDELQLLDTFLIKHVFSYLKPFDASKTDADKENYYLEREWRIVGDVQFTITDIARILIPEKYGKQLRTALPEYYGQVSFTE
;
A
#
# COMPACT_ATOMS: atom_id res chain seq x y z
N MET A 1 12.63 -30.32 13.24
CA MET A 1 12.73 -28.91 13.65
C MET A 1 12.31 -28.09 12.44
N GLU A 2 11.14 -27.46 12.49
CA GLU A 2 10.68 -26.60 11.38
C GLU A 2 11.65 -25.43 11.23
N LEU A 3 12.15 -25.20 10.01
CA LEU A 3 12.99 -24.06 9.71
C LEU A 3 12.10 -22.81 9.73
N ILE A 4 12.17 -22.02 10.81
CA ILE A 4 11.40 -20.79 10.92
C ILE A 4 12.18 -19.66 10.24
N GLN A 5 11.73 -19.28 9.05
CA GLN A 5 12.22 -18.08 8.38
C GLN A 5 11.68 -16.85 9.10
N ARG A 6 12.56 -16.10 9.76
CA ARG A 6 12.21 -14.88 10.52
C ARG A 6 12.24 -13.60 9.70
N TYR A 7 12.63 -13.69 8.42
CA TYR A 7 12.69 -12.50 7.59
C TYR A 7 11.27 -11.99 7.35
N VAL A 8 10.34 -12.79 6.84
CA VAL A 8 8.95 -12.39 6.55
C VAL A 8 7.97 -12.97 7.57
N SER A 9 6.81 -12.33 7.72
CA SER A 9 5.73 -12.78 8.59
C SER A 9 4.75 -13.69 7.85
N LYS A 10 4.09 -14.61 8.59
CA LYS A 10 2.91 -15.35 8.10
C LYS A 10 1.63 -14.50 8.16
N GLU A 11 1.66 -13.42 8.93
CA GLU A 11 0.56 -12.47 9.12
C GLU A 11 0.96 -11.10 8.54
N LEU A 12 0.04 -10.40 7.87
CA LEU A 12 0.26 -9.00 7.49
C LEU A 12 -0.56 -8.09 8.40
N THR A 13 0.05 -6.98 8.84
CA THR A 13 -0.53 -6.10 9.87
C THR A 13 -1.01 -4.78 9.28
N HIS A 14 -2.28 -4.44 9.50
CA HIS A 14 -2.83 -3.11 9.28
C HIS A 14 -2.85 -2.32 10.60
N PHE A 15 -2.28 -1.11 10.61
CA PHE A 15 -2.27 -0.23 11.79
C PHE A 15 -3.42 0.77 11.78
N VAL A 16 -4.10 0.92 12.91
CA VAL A 16 -5.34 1.68 13.02
C VAL A 16 -5.10 3.03 13.69
N GLY A 17 -5.64 4.09 13.07
CA GLY A 17 -5.77 5.41 13.70
C GLY A 17 -4.48 6.21 13.88
N ARG A 18 -3.52 6.12 12.94
CA ARG A 18 -2.22 6.85 12.99
C ARG A 18 -2.30 8.31 13.44
N HIS A 19 -3.31 9.04 12.96
CA HIS A 19 -3.48 10.48 13.21
C HIS A 19 -4.51 10.80 14.29
N GLN A 20 -5.07 9.80 14.95
CA GLN A 20 -6.07 9.97 16.00
C GLN A 20 -5.43 9.97 17.39
N GLN A 21 -6.18 10.49 18.36
CA GLN A 21 -5.83 10.36 19.77
C GLN A 21 -6.02 8.92 20.23
N GLU A 22 -5.34 8.52 21.30
CA GLU A 22 -5.29 7.12 21.71
C GLU A 22 -6.67 6.51 22.04
N SER A 23 -7.54 7.25 22.72
CA SER A 23 -8.90 6.80 23.02
C SER A 23 -9.72 6.60 21.76
N GLU A 24 -9.59 7.49 20.78
CA GLU A 24 -10.29 7.41 19.49
C GLU A 24 -9.79 6.22 18.65
N ARG A 25 -8.53 5.79 18.83
CA ARG A 25 -7.99 4.60 18.15
C ARG A 25 -8.63 3.31 18.63
N PHE A 26 -8.94 3.22 19.92
CA PHE A 26 -9.67 2.08 20.48
C PHE A 26 -11.06 2.00 19.85
N ASP A 27 -11.82 3.09 19.88
CA ASP A 27 -13.17 3.13 19.32
C ASP A 27 -13.15 2.81 17.82
N LEU A 28 -12.23 3.41 17.05
CA LEU A 28 -12.06 3.11 15.63
C LEU A 28 -11.73 1.62 15.39
N LEU A 29 -10.84 1.03 16.19
CA LEU A 29 -10.50 -0.39 16.06
C LEU A 29 -11.74 -1.26 16.26
N ILE A 30 -12.56 -0.97 17.28
CA ILE A 30 -13.79 -1.72 17.55
C ILE A 30 -14.80 -1.54 16.41
N ASP A 31 -14.96 -0.33 15.88
CA ASP A 31 -15.86 -0.05 14.75
C ASP A 31 -15.43 -0.79 13.49
N ILE A 32 -14.14 -0.82 13.18
CA ILE A 32 -13.58 -1.61 12.06
C ILE A 32 -13.90 -3.10 12.24
N ILE A 33 -13.65 -3.66 13.42
CA ILE A 33 -13.87 -5.09 13.68
C ILE A 33 -15.36 -5.44 13.58
N LYS A 34 -16.23 -4.61 14.14
CA LYS A 34 -17.69 -4.85 14.15
C LYS A 34 -18.32 -4.68 12.77
N SER A 35 -17.83 -3.73 11.97
CA SER A 35 -18.27 -3.54 10.59
C SER A 35 -17.75 -4.63 9.65
N GLY A 36 -16.63 -5.27 9.99
CA GLY A 36 -15.98 -6.26 9.12
C GLY A 36 -15.40 -5.64 7.85
N LEU A 37 -15.02 -4.36 7.91
CA LEU A 37 -14.57 -3.61 6.74
C LEU A 37 -13.37 -2.73 7.07
N LEU A 38 -12.26 -2.97 6.38
CA LEU A 38 -11.15 -2.03 6.29
C LEU A 38 -11.39 -1.13 5.10
N LEU A 39 -11.69 0.13 5.36
CA LEU A 39 -11.87 1.14 4.33
C LEU A 39 -10.52 1.64 3.83
N HIS A 40 -10.35 1.71 2.51
CA HIS A 40 -9.25 2.47 1.94
C HIS A 40 -9.45 3.95 2.27
N LYS A 41 -8.37 4.64 2.66
CA LYS A 41 -8.49 6.05 3.05
C LYS A 41 -8.54 6.98 1.83
N ASN A 42 -9.36 8.02 1.98
CA ASN A 42 -9.14 9.40 1.50
C ASN A 42 -9.22 9.71 0.00
N ILE A 43 -9.77 8.85 -0.84
CA ILE A 43 -10.21 9.27 -2.18
C ILE A 43 -11.61 8.73 -2.47
N THR A 44 -12.45 9.57 -3.08
CA THR A 44 -13.80 9.18 -3.54
C THR A 44 -13.76 8.31 -4.80
N GLU A 45 -12.60 8.29 -5.47
CA GLU A 45 -12.33 7.56 -6.70
C GLU A 45 -11.36 6.43 -6.40
N ASP A 46 -11.40 5.31 -7.13
CA ASP A 46 -10.46 4.20 -6.92
C ASP A 46 -8.98 4.64 -7.02
N ILE A 47 -8.66 5.60 -7.90
CA ILE A 47 -7.30 6.08 -8.18
C ILE A 47 -7.33 7.53 -8.63
N LYS A 48 -6.54 8.39 -7.98
CA LYS A 48 -6.30 9.77 -8.39
C LYS A 48 -5.02 9.88 -9.24
N ILE A 49 -5.11 10.53 -10.39
CA ILE A 49 -3.96 10.80 -11.27
C ILE A 49 -3.66 12.31 -11.28
N ASN A 50 -2.44 12.70 -10.88
CA ASN A 50 -1.99 14.09 -10.89
C ASN A 50 -0.68 14.25 -11.69
N ARG A 51 -0.80 14.63 -12.95
CA ARG A 51 0.35 14.79 -13.87
C ARG A 51 1.25 15.98 -13.51
N ASP A 52 0.76 16.91 -12.71
CA ASP A 52 1.49 18.11 -12.28
C ASP A 52 2.15 17.93 -10.91
N ALA A 53 2.01 16.75 -10.29
CA ALA A 53 2.62 16.42 -9.02
C ALA A 53 4.14 16.63 -9.01
N HIS A 54 4.64 17.13 -7.86
CA HIS A 54 6.08 17.31 -7.62
C HIS A 54 6.77 16.01 -7.23
N GLY A 55 6.17 15.26 -6.30
CA GLY A 55 6.65 13.96 -5.83
C GLY A 55 6.22 12.81 -6.74
N LEU A 56 7.04 11.75 -6.80
CA LEU A 56 6.71 10.55 -7.58
C LEU A 56 5.46 9.82 -7.07
N GLU A 57 5.30 9.72 -5.75
CA GLU A 57 4.15 9.04 -5.12
C GLU A 57 2.82 9.75 -5.38
N ASP A 58 2.88 11.06 -5.65
CA ASP A 58 1.71 11.90 -5.83
C ASP A 58 1.18 11.87 -7.28
N ILE A 59 1.87 11.22 -8.23
CA ILE A 59 1.43 11.14 -9.63
C ILE A 59 0.26 10.18 -9.77
N VAL A 60 0.33 9.02 -9.10
CA VAL A 60 -0.73 8.00 -9.08
C VAL A 60 -0.99 7.65 -7.62
N THR A 61 -2.10 8.13 -7.09
CA THR A 61 -2.50 7.92 -5.70
C THR A 61 -3.70 6.99 -5.68
N PRO A 62 -3.51 5.68 -5.45
CA PRO A 62 -4.59 4.73 -5.40
C PRO A 62 -5.30 4.74 -4.04
N GLY A 63 -6.57 4.37 -4.05
CA GLY A 63 -7.37 4.10 -2.87
C GLY A 63 -6.98 2.73 -2.37
N ILE A 64 -6.07 2.66 -1.40
CA ILE A 64 -5.47 1.40 -0.95
C ILE A 64 -5.69 1.14 0.53
N THR A 65 -5.79 -0.14 0.85
CA THR A 65 -5.58 -0.68 2.18
C THR A 65 -4.17 -1.25 2.25
N CYS A 66 -3.33 -0.66 3.13
CA CYS A 66 -1.93 -1.06 3.29
C CYS A 66 -1.75 -2.00 4.48
N PHE A 67 -0.82 -2.94 4.33
CA PHE A 67 -0.40 -3.86 5.38
C PHE A 67 1.13 -3.91 5.45
N ALA A 68 1.67 -4.14 6.64
CA ALA A 68 3.09 -4.35 6.87
C ALA A 68 3.41 -5.84 6.99
N ASP A 69 4.37 -6.33 6.21
CA ASP A 69 4.93 -7.67 6.35
C ASP A 69 6.12 -7.63 7.30
N ILE A 70 5.86 -7.62 8.62
CA ILE A 70 6.90 -7.49 9.64
C ILE A 70 6.61 -8.47 10.78
N PRO A 71 7.61 -9.26 11.22
CA PRO A 71 7.45 -10.12 12.37
C PRO A 71 7.03 -9.33 13.62
N ILE A 72 6.13 -9.93 14.42
CA ILE A 72 5.58 -9.33 15.64
C ILE A 72 6.65 -8.73 16.58
N ASN A 73 7.81 -9.40 16.71
CA ASN A 73 8.90 -8.97 17.59
C ASN A 73 9.65 -7.73 17.07
N ASP A 74 9.48 -7.38 15.80
CA ASP A 74 10.17 -6.28 15.14
C ASP A 74 9.24 -5.09 14.84
N LEU A 75 7.96 -5.14 15.26
CA LEU A 75 6.97 -4.09 14.99
C LEU A 75 7.18 -2.80 15.81
N SER A 76 8.07 -2.78 16.81
CA SER A 76 8.18 -1.67 17.76
C SER A 76 8.46 -0.30 17.12
N LEU A 77 9.27 -0.25 16.06
CA LEU A 77 9.53 0.98 15.30
C LEU A 77 8.30 1.42 14.50
N HIS A 78 7.60 0.48 13.88
CA HIS A 78 6.38 0.75 13.09
C HIS A 78 5.23 1.20 13.97
N MET A 79 5.07 0.61 15.14
CA MET A 79 4.08 1.03 16.14
C MET A 79 4.26 2.48 16.56
N LYS A 80 5.52 2.94 16.74
CA LYS A 80 5.84 4.35 17.03
C LYS A 80 5.49 5.29 15.87
N LYS A 81 5.62 4.83 14.63
CA LYS A 81 5.35 5.63 13.41
C LYS A 81 3.86 5.69 13.06
N TYR A 82 3.16 4.59 13.27
CA TYR A 82 1.77 4.38 12.89
C TYR A 82 0.87 4.40 14.12
N SER A 83 0.77 3.28 14.82
CA SER A 83 -0.12 3.12 15.97
C SER A 83 0.23 1.87 16.76
N ASN A 84 -0.10 1.89 18.05
CA ASN A 84 -0.08 0.71 18.92
C ASN A 84 -1.36 -0.14 18.79
N PHE A 85 -2.27 0.25 17.88
CA PHE A 85 -3.49 -0.49 17.56
C PHE A 85 -3.38 -1.06 16.14
N GLY A 86 -3.76 -2.32 15.96
CA GLY A 86 -3.69 -2.95 14.64
C GLY A 86 -4.42 -4.28 14.55
N LEU A 87 -4.66 -4.69 13.31
CA LEU A 87 -5.23 -5.97 12.94
C LEU A 87 -4.25 -6.73 12.08
N ALA A 88 -3.96 -7.96 12.45
CA ALA A 88 -3.14 -8.87 11.67
C ALA A 88 -4.00 -10.01 11.12
N PHE A 89 -3.83 -10.26 9.82
CA PHE A 89 -4.55 -11.30 9.08
C PHE A 89 -3.54 -12.29 8.52
N ASN A 90 -3.96 -13.53 8.31
CA ASN A 90 -3.14 -14.51 7.60
C ASN A 90 -2.82 -13.98 6.19
N LYS A 91 -1.56 -14.14 5.77
CA LYS A 91 -1.09 -13.68 4.47
C LYS A 91 -1.90 -14.31 3.33
N ASP A 92 -2.20 -15.61 3.43
CA ASP A 92 -2.96 -16.34 2.41
C ASP A 92 -4.38 -15.76 2.23
N PHE A 93 -5.06 -15.42 3.33
CA PHE A 93 -6.36 -14.75 3.30
C PHE A 93 -6.29 -13.41 2.54
N LEU A 94 -5.26 -12.60 2.79
CA LEU A 94 -5.11 -11.31 2.10
C LEU A 94 -4.69 -11.48 0.64
N VAL A 95 -3.89 -12.50 0.30
CA VAL A 95 -3.54 -12.82 -1.09
C VAL A 95 -4.77 -13.23 -1.89
N GLU A 96 -5.69 -13.99 -1.31
CA GLU A 96 -7.00 -14.30 -1.93
C GLU A 96 -7.85 -13.05 -2.18
N LYS A 97 -7.63 -11.98 -1.42
CA LYS A 97 -8.24 -10.65 -1.61
C LYS A 97 -7.44 -9.74 -2.56
N GLY A 98 -6.34 -10.23 -3.15
CA GLY A 98 -5.52 -9.49 -4.11
C GLY A 98 -4.37 -8.69 -3.48
N ALA A 99 -3.97 -8.98 -2.25
CA ALA A 99 -2.81 -8.33 -1.64
C ALA A 99 -1.53 -8.68 -2.41
N ASN A 100 -0.71 -7.68 -2.67
CA ASN A 100 0.58 -7.85 -3.35
C ASN A 100 1.61 -6.87 -2.74
N PRO A 101 2.89 -7.26 -2.58
CA PRO A 101 3.94 -6.33 -2.16
C PRO A 101 4.12 -5.18 -3.14
N VAL A 102 4.51 -4.02 -2.60
CA VAL A 102 4.93 -2.87 -3.41
C VAL A 102 6.29 -3.10 -4.07
N SER A 103 6.51 -2.44 -5.20
CA SER A 103 7.83 -2.29 -5.82
C SER A 103 8.48 -1.02 -5.30
N TYR A 104 9.47 -1.18 -4.42
CA TYR A 104 10.23 -0.06 -3.87
C TYR A 104 11.15 0.59 -4.90
N ILE A 105 11.17 1.93 -4.90
CA ILE A 105 12.05 2.73 -5.77
C ILE A 105 12.98 3.56 -4.88
N ALA A 106 14.27 3.23 -4.84
CA ALA A 106 15.30 4.05 -4.22
C ALA A 106 15.51 5.34 -5.02
N THR A 107 14.84 6.43 -4.63
CA THR A 107 14.70 7.68 -5.39
C THR A 107 16.01 8.39 -5.64
N ASN A 108 16.92 8.34 -4.67
CA ASN A 108 18.27 8.88 -4.70
C ASN A 108 19.27 8.01 -5.49
N GLY A 109 18.83 6.89 -6.08
CA GLY A 109 19.67 6.03 -6.92
C GLY A 109 20.02 6.66 -8.28
N ILE A 110 21.11 6.20 -8.90
CA ILE A 110 21.57 6.68 -10.22
C ILE A 110 21.02 5.77 -11.34
N ILE A 111 20.60 6.37 -12.46
CA ILE A 111 20.24 5.64 -13.69
C ILE A 111 21.49 5.47 -14.57
N ARG A 112 21.73 4.23 -15.00
CA ARG A 112 22.81 3.87 -15.93
C ARG A 112 22.22 3.40 -17.25
N GLU A 113 22.89 3.72 -18.34
CA GLU A 113 22.65 3.16 -19.66
C GLU A 113 23.03 1.66 -19.68
N ALA A 114 22.55 0.92 -20.69
CA ALA A 114 22.81 -0.52 -20.82
C ALA A 114 24.32 -0.85 -20.94
N ASN A 115 25.13 0.11 -21.40
CA ASN A 115 26.59 0.01 -21.45
C ASN A 115 27.29 0.37 -20.12
N GLY A 116 26.53 0.57 -19.03
CA GLY A 116 27.03 0.88 -17.69
C GLY A 116 27.38 2.36 -17.45
N GLN A 117 27.37 3.20 -18.50
CA GLN A 117 27.65 4.62 -18.38
C GLN A 117 26.48 5.35 -17.73
N PRO A 118 26.72 6.37 -16.87
CA PRO A 118 25.63 7.23 -16.43
C PRO A 118 24.98 7.87 -17.67
N LYS A 119 23.65 7.91 -17.68
CA LYS A 119 22.92 8.65 -18.71
C LYS A 119 23.38 10.11 -18.64
N ASN A 120 23.59 10.78 -19.79
CA ASN A 120 24.15 12.15 -19.89
C ASN A 120 23.35 13.26 -19.15
N GLN A 121 22.37 12.89 -18.34
CA GLN A 121 21.70 13.76 -17.38
C GLN A 121 21.88 13.11 -16.00
N ASN A 122 22.36 13.88 -15.02
CA ASN A 122 22.35 13.54 -13.59
C ASN A 122 20.90 13.38 -13.04
N SER A 123 20.01 12.71 -13.77
CA SER A 123 18.67 12.41 -13.30
C SER A 123 18.79 11.30 -12.27
N ILE A 124 18.58 11.66 -11.01
CA ILE A 124 18.30 10.69 -9.97
C ILE A 124 17.08 9.84 -10.40
N LYS A 125 16.99 8.62 -9.86
CA LYS A 125 15.97 7.64 -10.24
C LYS A 125 14.57 8.22 -10.13
N GLU A 126 14.31 9.07 -9.14
CA GLU A 126 13.03 9.76 -9.00
C GLU A 126 12.64 10.56 -10.24
N ASP A 127 13.53 11.43 -10.74
CA ASP A 127 13.24 12.29 -11.89
C ASP A 127 13.02 11.46 -13.16
N TYR A 128 13.79 10.38 -13.32
CA TYR A 128 13.61 9.45 -14.42
C TYR A 128 12.22 8.80 -14.38
N PHE A 129 11.80 8.26 -13.23
CA PHE A 129 10.48 7.65 -13.09
C PHE A 129 9.35 8.68 -13.27
N LYS A 130 9.44 9.84 -12.63
CA LYS A 130 8.46 10.94 -12.78
C LYS A 130 8.28 11.32 -14.25
N MET A 131 9.38 11.56 -14.97
CA MET A 131 9.32 11.94 -16.38
C MET A 131 8.66 10.87 -17.24
N ASN A 132 9.00 9.58 -17.05
CA ASN A 132 8.46 8.51 -17.88
C ASN A 132 6.98 8.22 -17.58
N ILE A 133 6.56 8.27 -16.31
CA ILE A 133 5.14 8.11 -15.96
C ILE A 133 4.31 9.28 -16.49
N LYS A 134 4.78 10.53 -16.35
CA LYS A 134 4.09 11.69 -16.94
C LYS A 134 4.01 11.61 -18.47
N ARG A 135 5.08 11.13 -19.12
CA ARG A 135 5.12 10.88 -20.56
C ARG A 135 4.13 9.79 -20.98
N TYR A 136 4.04 8.71 -20.21
CA TYR A 136 3.07 7.64 -20.41
C TYR A 136 1.65 8.20 -20.49
N PHE A 137 1.21 8.93 -19.46
CA PHE A 137 -0.15 9.51 -19.46
C PHE A 137 -0.38 10.49 -20.61
N SER A 138 0.64 11.28 -20.97
CA SER A 138 0.53 12.19 -22.12
C SER A 138 0.33 11.45 -23.43
N LEU A 139 1.10 10.37 -23.67
CA LEU A 139 1.04 9.59 -24.89
C LEU A 139 -0.24 8.77 -24.97
N MET A 140 -0.67 8.17 -23.87
CA MET A 140 -1.93 7.41 -23.81
C MET A 140 -3.12 8.27 -24.18
N ASN A 141 -3.21 9.50 -23.65
CA ASN A 141 -4.27 10.43 -24.03
C ASN A 141 -4.22 10.78 -25.52
N GLN A 142 -3.02 11.05 -26.08
CA GLN A 142 -2.87 11.35 -27.51
C GLN A 142 -3.29 10.17 -28.40
N ILE A 143 -2.89 8.94 -28.04
CA ILE A 143 -3.25 7.74 -28.79
C ILE A 143 -4.76 7.51 -28.73
N GLN A 144 -5.38 7.63 -27.56
CA GLN A 144 -6.82 7.52 -27.40
C GLN A 144 -7.58 8.55 -28.25
N ASP A 145 -7.13 9.81 -28.26
CA ASP A 145 -7.73 10.87 -29.08
C ASP A 145 -7.59 10.59 -30.58
N MET A 146 -6.44 10.07 -31.01
CA MET A 146 -6.20 9.69 -32.40
C MET A 146 -7.09 8.52 -32.84
N LEU A 147 -7.29 7.52 -31.97
CA LEU A 147 -8.14 6.37 -32.24
C LEU A 147 -9.61 6.77 -32.31
N LYS A 148 -10.10 7.57 -31.36
CA LYS A 148 -11.48 8.09 -31.34
C LYS A 148 -11.82 8.88 -32.61
N LYS A 149 -10.88 9.68 -33.14
CA LYS A 149 -11.08 10.43 -34.39
C LYS A 149 -11.15 9.56 -35.64
N LYS A 150 -10.59 8.35 -35.61
CA LYS A 150 -10.63 7.39 -36.73
C LYS A 150 -11.84 6.45 -36.69
N ASP A 151 -12.71 6.59 -35.69
CA ASP A 151 -13.77 5.63 -35.41
C ASP A 151 -15.03 5.78 -36.30
N GLU A 152 -14.92 6.45 -37.44
CA GLU A 152 -15.95 6.43 -38.50
C GLU A 152 -15.99 5.09 -39.28
N GLN A 153 -15.04 4.17 -39.03
CA GLN A 153 -14.97 2.84 -39.68
C GLN A 153 -15.00 1.63 -38.72
N GLY A 154 -15.28 1.80 -37.42
CA GLY A 154 -15.60 0.69 -36.50
C GLY A 154 -14.40 0.01 -35.82
N ASN A 155 -13.45 0.76 -35.28
CA ASN A 155 -12.27 0.24 -34.55
C ASN A 155 -12.51 0.11 -33.03
N VAL A 156 -13.76 -0.05 -32.60
CA VAL A 156 -14.18 -0.16 -31.19
C VAL A 156 -13.31 -1.16 -30.39
N SER A 157 -12.92 -2.28 -31.01
CA SER A 157 -12.10 -3.32 -30.36
C SER A 157 -10.70 -2.85 -29.91
N ILE A 158 -10.01 -2.01 -30.68
CA ILE A 158 -8.62 -1.58 -30.33
C ILE A 158 -8.63 -0.57 -29.19
N LEU A 159 -9.64 0.32 -29.18
CA LEU A 159 -9.77 1.30 -28.10
C LEU A 159 -10.06 0.60 -26.76
N ASP A 160 -10.90 -0.42 -26.78
CA ASP A 160 -11.20 -1.24 -25.60
C ASP A 160 -9.94 -1.99 -25.11
N GLU A 161 -9.18 -2.62 -26.00
CA GLU A 161 -7.90 -3.27 -25.65
C GLU A 161 -6.89 -2.28 -25.05
N LEU A 162 -6.80 -1.07 -25.61
CA LEU A 162 -5.93 -0.02 -25.08
C LEU A 162 -6.37 0.44 -23.68
N GLN A 163 -7.68 0.58 -23.44
CA GLN A 163 -8.23 0.93 -22.13
C GLN A 163 -7.99 -0.17 -21.09
N LEU A 164 -8.08 -1.45 -21.49
CA LEU A 164 -7.75 -2.58 -20.63
C LEU A 164 -6.27 -2.55 -20.23
N LEU A 165 -5.37 -2.31 -21.19
CA LEU A 165 -3.94 -2.20 -20.91
C LEU A 165 -3.62 -1.00 -20.01
N ASP A 166 -4.26 0.15 -20.26
CA ASP A 166 -4.09 1.36 -19.45
C ASP A 166 -4.50 1.11 -18.00
N THR A 167 -5.69 0.51 -17.83
CA THR A 167 -6.22 0.13 -16.52
C THR A 167 -5.29 -0.85 -15.82
N PHE A 168 -4.76 -1.85 -16.53
CA PHE A 168 -3.80 -2.80 -15.97
C PHE A 168 -2.55 -2.10 -15.43
N LEU A 169 -1.93 -1.22 -16.23
CA LEU A 169 -0.72 -0.50 -15.83
C LEU A 169 -0.98 0.43 -14.64
N ILE A 170 -2.09 1.17 -14.65
CA ILE A 170 -2.44 2.07 -13.56
C ILE A 170 -2.73 1.28 -12.27
N LYS A 171 -3.61 0.27 -12.33
CA LYS A 171 -4.08 -0.48 -11.15
C LYS A 171 -3.04 -1.44 -10.57
N HIS A 172 -2.23 -2.09 -11.41
CA HIS A 172 -1.34 -3.18 -10.97
C HIS A 172 0.15 -2.85 -11.04
N VAL A 173 0.54 -1.77 -11.73
CA VAL A 173 1.95 -1.37 -11.80
C VAL A 173 2.17 -0.05 -11.05
N PHE A 174 1.58 1.05 -11.51
CA PHE A 174 1.83 2.37 -10.92
C PHE A 174 1.32 2.49 -9.49
N SER A 175 0.15 1.91 -9.20
CA SER A 175 -0.43 1.87 -7.85
C SER A 175 0.42 1.08 -6.84
N TYR A 176 1.38 0.27 -7.30
CA TYR A 176 2.27 -0.53 -6.46
C TYR A 176 3.69 0.04 -6.39
N LEU A 177 3.97 1.18 -7.02
CA LEU A 177 5.26 1.83 -6.86
C LEU A 177 5.31 2.55 -5.49
N LYS A 178 6.36 2.28 -4.72
CA LYS A 178 6.63 2.96 -3.44
C LYS A 178 8.00 3.63 -3.46
N PRO A 179 8.09 4.94 -3.70
CA PRO A 179 9.35 5.64 -3.60
C PRO A 179 9.85 5.69 -2.15
N PHE A 180 11.16 5.62 -1.98
CA PHE A 180 11.82 5.87 -0.70
C PHE A 180 13.22 6.43 -0.94
N ASP A 181 13.71 7.20 0.03
CA ASP A 181 15.08 7.69 0.03
C ASP A 181 15.97 6.69 0.80
N ALA A 182 16.90 6.05 0.09
CA ALA A 182 17.77 5.02 0.66
C ALA A 182 18.86 5.57 1.60
N SER A 183 19.02 6.90 1.68
CA SER A 183 19.96 7.52 2.63
C SER A 183 19.36 7.72 4.03
N LYS A 184 18.04 7.58 4.17
CA LYS A 184 17.36 7.74 5.46
C LYS A 184 17.69 6.60 6.41
N THR A 185 17.84 6.94 7.68
CA THR A 185 18.06 5.97 8.76
C THR A 185 16.79 5.16 9.05
N ASP A 186 16.93 4.02 9.70
CA ASP A 186 15.80 3.15 10.07
C ASP A 186 14.79 3.84 10.99
N ALA A 187 15.24 4.77 11.83
CA ALA A 187 14.40 5.53 12.75
C ALA A 187 13.73 6.76 12.11
N ASP A 188 14.06 7.07 10.85
CA ASP A 188 13.48 8.21 10.15
C ASP A 188 12.00 7.96 9.84
N LYS A 189 11.14 8.90 10.24
CA LYS A 189 9.68 8.80 10.04
C LYS A 189 9.29 8.73 8.57
N GLU A 190 10.15 9.19 7.67
CA GLU A 190 9.93 9.17 6.23
C GLU A 190 10.71 8.05 5.52
N ASN A 191 11.26 7.10 6.28
CA ASN A 191 11.76 5.84 5.73
C ASN A 191 10.63 4.80 5.70
N TYR A 192 10.24 4.37 4.49
CA TYR A 192 9.15 3.43 4.26
C TYR A 192 9.62 2.05 3.75
N TYR A 193 10.93 1.85 3.55
CA TYR A 193 11.46 0.60 2.99
C TYR A 193 11.33 -0.58 3.96
N LEU A 194 11.54 -0.33 5.25
CA LEU A 194 11.50 -1.37 6.29
C LEU A 194 10.08 -1.85 6.62
N GLU A 195 9.07 -1.24 6.01
CA GLU A 195 7.68 -1.61 6.21
C GLU A 195 7.27 -2.87 5.44
N ARG A 196 8.00 -3.18 4.36
CA ARG A 196 7.66 -4.21 3.39
C ARG A 196 6.16 -4.19 3.12
N GLU A 197 5.73 -3.07 2.59
CA GLU A 197 4.35 -2.71 2.40
C GLU A 197 3.69 -3.65 1.39
N TRP A 198 2.52 -4.15 1.75
CA TRP A 198 1.59 -4.86 0.88
C TRP A 198 0.36 -3.98 0.68
N ARG A 199 -0.20 -3.99 -0.52
CA ARG A 199 -1.39 -3.21 -0.88
C ARG A 199 -2.50 -4.10 -1.41
N ILE A 200 -3.72 -3.78 -1.01
CA ILE A 200 -4.94 -4.11 -1.75
C ILE A 200 -5.51 -2.79 -2.26
N VAL A 201 -5.86 -2.73 -3.55
CA VAL A 201 -6.60 -1.58 -4.11
C VAL A 201 -8.07 -1.74 -3.73
N GLY A 202 -8.58 -0.79 -2.97
CA GLY A 202 -9.93 -0.77 -2.42
C GLY A 202 -10.03 -1.29 -0.98
N ASP A 203 -11.27 -1.57 -0.60
CA ASP A 203 -11.64 -2.01 0.74
C ASP A 203 -11.37 -3.50 0.93
N VAL A 204 -11.17 -3.89 2.19
CA VAL A 204 -11.02 -5.30 2.57
C VAL A 204 -12.16 -5.70 3.48
N GLN A 205 -13.05 -6.53 2.96
CA GLN A 205 -14.11 -7.15 3.74
C GLN A 205 -13.58 -8.41 4.44
N PHE A 206 -13.90 -8.53 5.73
CA PHE A 206 -13.48 -9.63 6.59
C PHE A 206 -14.55 -9.90 7.66
N THR A 207 -14.42 -11.02 8.34
CA THR A 207 -15.19 -11.41 9.52
C THR A 207 -14.28 -11.49 10.73
N ILE A 208 -14.85 -11.48 11.94
CA ILE A 208 -14.06 -11.55 13.17
C ILE A 208 -13.16 -12.80 13.24
N THR A 209 -13.53 -13.89 12.56
CA THR A 209 -12.74 -15.12 12.48
C THR A 209 -11.55 -15.04 11.53
N ASP A 210 -11.53 -14.08 10.60
CA ASP A 210 -10.42 -13.85 9.68
C ASP A 210 -9.26 -13.09 10.37
N ILE A 211 -9.54 -12.40 11.47
CA ILE A 211 -8.54 -11.71 12.28
C ILE A 211 -7.70 -12.76 13.01
N ALA A 212 -6.43 -12.89 12.62
CA ALA A 212 -5.49 -13.79 13.30
C ALA A 212 -5.03 -13.19 14.64
N ARG A 213 -4.80 -11.87 14.65
CA ARG A 213 -4.26 -11.17 15.82
C ARG A 213 -4.78 -9.74 15.92
N ILE A 214 -5.07 -9.32 17.14
CA ILE A 214 -5.31 -7.92 17.51
C ILE A 214 -4.11 -7.39 18.28
N LEU A 215 -3.57 -6.26 17.82
CA LEU A 215 -2.52 -5.48 18.49
C LEU A 215 -3.18 -4.34 19.25
N ILE A 216 -2.88 -4.21 20.54
CA ILE A 216 -3.51 -3.22 21.42
C ILE A 216 -2.64 -2.93 22.66
N PRO A 217 -2.66 -1.73 23.27
CA PRO A 217 -2.01 -1.52 24.56
C PRO A 217 -2.68 -2.32 25.70
N GLU A 218 -1.90 -2.84 26.65
CA GLU A 218 -2.39 -3.75 27.71
C GLU A 218 -3.56 -3.17 28.51
N LYS A 219 -3.54 -1.85 28.78
CA LYS A 219 -4.60 -1.16 29.53
C LYS A 219 -6.00 -1.27 28.92
N TYR A 220 -6.11 -1.52 27.61
CA TYR A 220 -7.40 -1.74 26.93
C TYR A 220 -7.84 -3.21 26.90
N GLY A 221 -7.02 -4.15 27.38
CA GLY A 221 -7.28 -5.59 27.28
C GLY A 221 -8.62 -6.02 27.89
N LYS A 222 -9.00 -5.44 29.03
CA LYS A 222 -10.32 -5.71 29.65
C LYS A 222 -11.46 -5.18 28.79
N GLN A 223 -11.34 -3.95 28.28
CA GLN A 223 -12.37 -3.33 27.44
C GLN A 223 -12.53 -4.08 26.12
N LEU A 224 -11.43 -4.54 25.51
CA LEU A 224 -11.43 -5.35 24.30
C LEU A 224 -12.25 -6.64 24.48
N ARG A 225 -11.98 -7.40 25.56
CA ARG A 225 -12.68 -8.67 25.84
C ARG A 225 -14.17 -8.47 26.10
N THR A 226 -14.55 -7.37 26.74
CA THR A 226 -15.96 -7.01 26.91
C THR A 226 -16.62 -6.62 25.59
N ALA A 227 -15.92 -5.88 24.74
CA ALA A 227 -16.44 -5.39 23.46
C ALA A 227 -16.54 -6.49 22.39
N LEU A 228 -15.66 -7.49 22.45
CA LEU A 228 -15.53 -8.58 21.46
C LEU A 228 -15.47 -9.96 22.16
N PRO A 229 -16.55 -10.42 22.80
CA PRO A 229 -16.56 -11.69 23.53
C PRO A 229 -16.34 -12.92 22.64
N GLU A 230 -16.67 -12.81 21.35
CA GLU A 230 -16.55 -13.88 20.36
C GLU A 230 -15.19 -13.91 19.65
N TYR A 231 -14.27 -12.99 19.99
CA TYR A 231 -12.93 -13.02 19.43
C TYR A 231 -12.04 -14.00 20.20
N TYR A 232 -11.77 -15.15 19.58
CA TYR A 232 -10.91 -16.20 20.12
C TYR A 232 -9.49 -16.23 19.53
N GLY A 233 -9.19 -15.30 18.62
CA GLY A 233 -7.86 -15.16 18.03
C GLY A 233 -6.83 -14.60 19.02
N GLN A 234 -5.60 -14.41 18.55
CA GLN A 234 -4.52 -13.95 19.43
C GLN A 234 -4.69 -12.46 19.77
N VAL A 235 -4.45 -12.10 21.03
CA VAL A 235 -4.26 -10.70 21.44
C VAL A 235 -2.79 -10.51 21.77
N SER A 236 -2.19 -9.45 21.26
CA SER A 236 -0.79 -9.10 21.52
C SER A 236 -0.73 -7.70 22.09
N PHE A 237 -0.25 -7.61 23.32
CA PHE A 237 -0.08 -6.35 24.00
C PHE A 237 1.17 -5.64 23.50
N THR A 238 1.02 -4.36 23.14
CA THR A 238 2.07 -3.55 22.52
C THR A 238 2.89 -2.74 23.53
N GLU A 239 2.36 -2.59 24.74
CA GLU A 239 2.91 -1.87 25.89
C GLU A 239 2.48 -2.58 27.17
#